data_AF-A0A1E5UW85-F1
#
_entry.id   AF-A0A1E5UW85-F1
#
_cell.length_a   1.000
_cell.length_b   1.000
_cell.length_c   1.000
_cell.angle_alpha   90.00
_cell.angle_beta   90.00
_cell.angle_gamma   90.00
#
_symmetry.space_group_name_H-M   'P 1'
#
loop_
_entity.id
_entity.type
_entity.pdbx_description
1 polymer ?
#
loop_
_entity_poly.entity_id
_entity_poly.type
_entity_poly.pdbx_seq_one_letter_code
_entity_poly.pdbx_strand_id
1 'polypeptide(L)'
;MEVLGVEVDTRARVIAALWQYIKAKKLQNANDPSFFMCDRQLKKVFGEDKLKFAMLSQKISQHLAAPPPINLEHKIKLSGNGASRSACYDVLVDVPFPLQKEMMAFLANTEKHKDIEACDEVISASIKKIHEHRRRRAFILGFSQSPVEFINALIASQSKDLKLVAGEANRNIEKERRADFYNQPWVEDTVIRY
;
A
#
# COMPACT_ATOMS: atom_id res chain seq x y z
N MET A 1 -38.14 14.18 13.77
CA MET A 1 -38.67 14.48 12.43
C MET A 1 -38.60 15.95 12.02
N GLU A 2 -39.02 16.91 12.85
CA GLU A 2 -39.23 18.31 12.40
C GLU A 2 -38.03 19.03 11.77
N VAL A 3 -36.78 18.64 12.10
CA VAL A 3 -35.57 19.34 11.60
C VAL A 3 -35.01 18.72 10.34
N LEU A 4 -34.88 17.39 10.29
CA LEU A 4 -34.20 16.68 9.21
C LEU A 4 -35.16 15.93 8.27
N GLY A 5 -36.44 15.78 8.64
CA GLY A 5 -37.42 15.00 7.85
C GLY A 5 -37.13 13.50 7.79
N VAL A 6 -36.18 13.01 8.59
CA VAL A 6 -35.75 11.61 8.62
C VAL A 6 -36.26 10.93 9.89
N GLU A 7 -36.85 9.74 9.74
CA GLU A 7 -37.38 8.92 10.84
C GLU A 7 -36.34 7.90 11.33
N VAL A 8 -35.72 7.15 10.40
CA VAL A 8 -34.69 6.16 10.68
C VAL A 8 -33.55 6.34 9.69
N ASP A 9 -32.32 6.47 10.19
CA ASP A 9 -31.10 6.49 9.37
C ASP A 9 -29.86 6.22 10.23
N THR A 10 -28.72 6.00 9.58
CA THR A 10 -27.44 5.82 10.24
C THR A 10 -26.94 7.11 10.88
N ARG A 11 -26.22 6.99 11.99
CA ARG A 11 -25.61 8.14 12.70
C ARG A 11 -24.78 9.03 11.77
N ALA A 12 -24.03 8.44 10.85
CA ALA A 12 -23.22 9.17 9.87
C ALA A 12 -24.09 10.02 8.92
N ARG A 13 -25.18 9.45 8.39
CA ARG A 13 -26.11 10.18 7.50
C ARG A 13 -26.87 11.27 8.24
N VAL A 14 -27.27 11.04 9.48
CA VAL A 14 -27.90 12.08 10.33
C VAL A 14 -26.95 13.26 10.55
N ILE A 15 -25.68 13.00 10.88
CA ILE A 15 -24.66 14.05 11.04
C ILE A 15 -24.46 14.82 9.73
N ALA A 16 -24.36 14.11 8.59
CA ALA A 16 -24.20 14.73 7.28
C ALA A 16 -25.41 15.60 6.89
N ALA A 17 -26.63 15.12 7.14
CA ALA A 17 -27.86 15.87 6.89
C ALA A 17 -27.93 17.13 7.78
N LEU A 18 -27.52 17.03 9.04
CA LEU A 18 -27.45 18.19 9.93
C LEU A 18 -26.40 19.21 9.48
N TRP A 19 -25.25 18.75 9.01
CA TRP A 19 -24.24 19.61 8.39
C TRP A 19 -24.79 20.34 7.16
N GLN A 20 -25.49 19.63 6.29
CA GLN A 20 -26.15 20.23 5.12
C GLN A 20 -27.20 21.27 5.53
N TYR A 21 -28.01 20.98 6.55
CA TYR A 21 -28.99 21.91 7.10
C TYR A 21 -28.34 23.20 7.63
N ILE A 22 -27.27 23.08 8.44
CA ILE A 22 -26.52 24.21 8.99
C ILE A 22 -25.95 25.07 7.87
N LYS A 23 -25.39 24.44 6.83
CA LYS A 23 -24.83 25.13 5.67
C LYS A 23 -25.92 25.83 4.85
N ALA A 24 -27.04 25.17 4.59
CA ALA A 24 -28.16 25.72 3.80
C ALA A 24 -28.77 26.96 4.47
N LYS A 25 -28.89 26.95 5.80
CA LYS A 25 -29.42 28.08 6.59
C LYS A 25 -28.35 29.10 7.00
N LYS A 26 -27.09 28.94 6.56
CA LYS A 26 -25.95 29.83 6.87
C LYS A 26 -25.80 30.08 8.39
N LEU A 27 -25.96 29.03 9.19
CA LEU A 27 -25.94 29.11 10.65
C LEU A 27 -24.53 29.07 11.26
N GLN A 28 -23.50 28.89 10.44
CA GLN A 28 -22.12 28.93 10.88
C GLN A 28 -21.74 30.34 11.35
N ASN A 29 -21.03 30.43 12.47
CA ASN A 29 -20.60 31.72 13.00
C ASN A 29 -19.48 32.31 12.13
N ALA A 30 -19.64 33.55 11.69
CA ALA A 30 -18.68 34.25 10.83
C ALA A 30 -17.36 34.58 11.54
N ASN A 31 -17.39 34.77 12.87
CA ASN A 31 -16.21 35.14 13.66
C ASN A 31 -15.43 33.92 14.17
N ASP A 32 -16.10 32.78 14.34
CA ASP A 32 -15.48 31.53 14.78
C ASP A 32 -16.11 30.32 14.05
N PRO A 33 -15.45 29.77 13.02
CA PRO A 33 -16.01 28.71 12.19
C PRO A 33 -16.17 27.38 12.94
N SER A 34 -15.64 27.26 14.17
CA SER A 34 -15.78 26.08 15.02
C SER A 34 -17.18 25.95 15.64
N PHE A 35 -17.99 27.02 15.57
CA PHE A 35 -19.33 27.08 16.15
C PHE A 35 -20.40 27.37 15.11
N PHE A 36 -21.62 26.93 15.42
CA PHE A 36 -22.83 27.34 14.71
C PHE A 36 -23.87 27.86 15.70
N MET A 37 -24.71 28.78 15.22
CA MET A 37 -25.83 29.35 15.95
C MET A 37 -27.05 28.48 15.73
N CYS A 38 -27.70 28.03 16.81
CA CYS A 38 -28.90 27.23 16.69
C CYS A 38 -30.08 28.14 16.32
N ASP A 39 -30.76 27.82 15.23
CA ASP A 39 -32.03 28.45 14.89
C ASP A 39 -33.14 27.94 15.82
N ARG A 40 -34.37 28.48 15.68
CA ARG A 40 -35.50 28.11 16.54
C ARG A 40 -35.75 26.59 16.58
N GLN A 41 -35.49 25.88 15.48
CA GLN A 41 -35.69 24.43 15.39
C GLN A 41 -34.55 23.67 16.08
N LEU A 42 -33.30 24.05 15.86
CA LEU A 42 -32.15 23.44 16.53
C LEU A 42 -32.11 23.73 18.03
N LYS A 43 -32.57 24.92 18.47
CA LYS A 43 -32.71 25.25 19.89
C LYS A 43 -33.69 24.32 20.61
N LYS A 44 -34.80 23.94 19.96
CA LYS A 44 -35.74 22.96 20.52
C LYS A 44 -35.11 21.57 20.71
N VAL A 45 -34.18 21.19 19.83
CA VAL A 45 -33.52 19.89 19.88
C VAL A 45 -32.40 19.88 20.91
N PHE A 46 -31.46 20.83 20.82
CA PHE A 46 -30.26 20.82 21.63
C PHE A 46 -30.33 21.65 22.93
N GLY A 47 -31.31 22.54 23.05
CA GLY A 47 -31.51 23.41 24.22
C GLY A 47 -30.51 24.56 24.34
N GLU A 48 -29.62 24.75 23.37
CA GLU A 48 -28.53 25.73 23.41
C GLU A 48 -28.59 26.69 22.23
N ASP A 49 -28.16 27.94 22.45
CA ASP A 49 -28.16 28.99 21.42
C ASP A 49 -26.97 28.89 20.46
N LYS A 50 -25.86 28.35 20.95
CA LYS A 50 -24.59 28.25 20.23
C LYS A 50 -23.91 26.93 20.59
N LEU A 51 -23.48 26.18 19.58
CA LEU A 51 -22.87 24.85 19.74
C LEU A 51 -21.57 24.73 18.96
N LYS A 52 -20.61 23.97 19.49
CA LYS A 52 -19.38 23.57 18.79
C LYS A 52 -19.65 22.37 17.90
N PHE A 53 -19.08 22.36 16.70
CA PHE A 53 -19.16 21.18 15.81
C PHE A 53 -18.55 19.92 16.45
N ALA A 54 -17.52 20.06 17.27
CA ALA A 54 -16.92 18.93 18.00
C ALA A 54 -17.91 18.22 18.95
N MET A 55 -18.84 18.98 19.54
CA MET A 55 -19.83 18.45 20.50
C MET A 55 -21.07 17.86 19.79
N LEU A 56 -21.20 18.09 18.49
CA LEU A 56 -22.35 17.68 17.71
C LEU A 56 -22.56 16.16 17.74
N SER A 57 -21.47 15.40 17.58
CA SER A 57 -21.52 13.94 17.59
C SER A 57 -22.03 13.39 18.92
N GLN A 58 -21.64 14.01 20.04
CA GLN A 58 -22.05 13.61 21.39
C GLN A 58 -23.50 14.00 21.68
N LYS A 59 -23.89 15.24 21.35
CA LYS A 59 -25.27 15.73 21.52
C LYS A 59 -26.26 14.90 20.70
N ILE A 60 -25.92 14.57 19.45
CA ILE A 60 -26.77 13.72 18.60
C ILE A 60 -26.98 12.33 19.21
N SER A 61 -25.96 11.73 19.84
CA SER A 61 -26.11 10.39 20.44
C SER A 61 -27.22 10.32 21.49
N GLN A 62 -27.54 11.43 22.16
CA GLN A 62 -28.64 11.50 23.14
C GLN A 62 -30.03 11.50 22.48
N HIS A 63 -30.10 11.74 21.17
CA HIS A 63 -31.32 11.77 20.38
C HIS A 63 -31.45 10.59 19.41
N LEU A 64 -30.48 9.67 19.39
CA LEU A 64 -30.52 8.45 18.59
C LEU A 64 -30.87 7.27 19.48
N ALA A 65 -31.91 6.55 19.11
CA ALA A 65 -32.31 5.29 19.74
C ALA A 65 -32.28 4.16 18.71
N ALA A 66 -32.19 2.93 19.18
CA ALA A 66 -32.39 1.77 18.31
C ALA A 66 -33.79 1.83 17.69
N PRO A 67 -33.97 1.40 16.42
CA PRO A 67 -35.29 1.33 15.80
C PRO A 67 -36.22 0.46 16.65
N PRO A 68 -37.49 0.88 16.86
CA PRO A 68 -38.45 0.07 17.60
C PRO A 68 -38.70 -1.26 16.86
N PRO A 69 -38.99 -2.36 17.58
CA PRO A 69 -39.31 -3.64 16.96
C PRO A 69 -40.62 -3.55 16.16
N ILE A 70 -40.73 -4.37 15.13
CA ILE A 70 -41.95 -4.49 14.33
C ILE A 70 -42.95 -5.35 15.11
N ASN A 71 -44.04 -4.74 15.59
CA ASN A 71 -45.11 -5.43 16.31
C ASN A 71 -46.22 -5.87 15.34
N LEU A 72 -46.46 -7.17 15.23
CA LEU A 72 -47.50 -7.75 14.37
C LEU A 72 -48.61 -8.38 15.23
N GLU A 73 -49.77 -7.74 15.29
CA GLU A 73 -50.93 -8.26 16.03
C GLU A 73 -51.82 -9.12 15.14
N HIS A 74 -52.04 -10.39 15.51
CA HIS A 74 -52.94 -11.30 14.80
C HIS A 74 -54.06 -11.79 15.71
N LYS A 75 -55.31 -11.41 15.41
CA LYS A 75 -56.49 -11.89 16.14
C LYS A 75 -57.04 -13.18 15.51
N ILE A 76 -56.91 -14.28 16.24
CA ILE A 76 -57.40 -15.59 15.82
C ILE A 76 -58.94 -15.58 15.78
N LYS A 77 -59.52 -15.93 14.63
CA LYS A 77 -60.97 -16.15 14.47
C LYS A 77 -61.24 -17.67 14.49
N LEU A 78 -62.10 -18.11 15.41
CA LEU A 78 -62.43 -19.53 15.63
C LEU A 78 -63.71 -19.99 14.90
N SER A 79 -64.41 -19.10 14.20
CA SER A 79 -65.66 -19.40 13.48
C SER A 79 -65.49 -19.08 11.99
N GLY A 80 -65.63 -20.10 11.14
CA GLY A 80 -65.51 -20.03 9.68
C GLY A 80 -64.71 -21.20 9.09
N ASN A 81 -65.20 -21.80 8.01
CA ASN A 81 -64.51 -22.90 7.30
C ASN A 81 -63.10 -22.44 6.89
N GLY A 82 -62.10 -23.27 7.19
CA GLY A 82 -60.72 -22.88 7.42
C GLY A 82 -60.04 -22.11 6.29
N ALA A 83 -59.31 -21.07 6.72
CA ALA A 83 -58.00 -20.59 6.25
C ALA A 83 -57.96 -19.09 6.54
N SER A 84 -57.53 -18.72 7.75
CA SER A 84 -57.15 -17.34 8.04
C SER A 84 -56.14 -16.93 6.97
N ARG A 85 -56.49 -15.99 6.08
CA ARG A 85 -55.59 -15.51 5.02
C ARG A 85 -54.26 -15.15 5.69
N SER A 86 -53.18 -15.77 5.23
CA SER A 86 -51.82 -15.46 5.69
C SER A 86 -51.62 -13.95 5.54
N ALA A 87 -51.38 -13.26 6.66
CA ALA A 87 -51.08 -11.84 6.63
C ALA A 87 -49.65 -11.70 6.09
N CYS A 88 -49.51 -11.16 4.88
CA CYS A 88 -48.22 -10.87 4.28
C CYS A 88 -47.81 -9.44 4.65
N TYR A 89 -46.60 -9.26 5.16
CA TYR A 89 -46.03 -7.97 5.50
C TYR A 89 -44.74 -7.78 4.70
N ASP A 90 -44.68 -6.70 3.92
CA ASP A 90 -43.47 -6.29 3.23
C ASP A 90 -42.64 -5.40 4.17
N VAL A 91 -41.38 -5.76 4.38
CA VAL A 91 -40.44 -5.00 5.21
C VAL A 91 -39.23 -4.65 4.37
N LEU A 92 -38.91 -3.35 4.32
CA LEU A 92 -37.68 -2.88 3.69
C LEU A 92 -36.50 -3.17 4.60
N VAL A 93 -35.49 -3.85 4.06
CA VAL A 93 -34.27 -4.24 4.80
C VAL A 93 -33.05 -3.74 4.04
N ASP A 94 -32.13 -3.10 4.76
CA ASP A 94 -30.82 -2.73 4.21
C ASP A 94 -29.97 -3.99 4.02
N VAL A 95 -29.74 -4.36 2.76
CA VAL A 95 -28.86 -5.49 2.41
C VAL A 95 -27.45 -4.96 2.16
N PRO A 96 -26.40 -5.52 2.79
CA PRO A 96 -25.02 -5.15 2.50
C PRO A 96 -24.71 -5.29 1.00
N PHE A 97 -24.05 -4.29 0.41
CA PHE A 97 -23.72 -4.30 -1.01
C PHE A 97 -22.83 -5.51 -1.36
N PRO A 98 -23.19 -6.31 -2.39
CA PRO A 98 -22.40 -7.47 -2.83
C PRO A 98 -20.94 -7.14 -3.16
N LEU A 99 -20.70 -5.91 -3.62
CA LEU A 99 -19.38 -5.41 -4.01
C LEU A 99 -18.35 -5.51 -2.88
N GLN A 100 -18.75 -5.39 -1.61
CA GLN A 100 -17.81 -5.50 -0.49
C GLN A 100 -17.26 -6.93 -0.36
N LYS A 101 -18.10 -7.94 -0.59
CA LYS A 101 -17.70 -9.35 -0.60
C LYS A 101 -16.80 -9.65 -1.79
N GLU A 102 -17.14 -9.13 -2.96
CA GLU A 102 -16.32 -9.28 -4.17
C GLU A 102 -14.96 -8.58 -4.02
N MET A 103 -14.93 -7.38 -3.44
CA MET A 103 -13.70 -6.65 -3.16
C MET A 103 -12.81 -7.36 -2.15
N MET A 104 -13.40 -7.94 -1.08
CA MET A 104 -12.66 -8.78 -0.13
C MET A 104 -12.09 -10.03 -0.80
N ALA A 105 -12.86 -10.69 -1.67
CA ALA A 105 -12.39 -11.85 -2.43
C ALA A 105 -11.27 -11.47 -3.42
N PHE A 106 -11.34 -10.29 -4.02
CA PHE A 106 -10.30 -9.74 -4.88
C PHE A 106 -8.99 -9.49 -4.11
N LEU A 107 -9.06 -8.82 -2.96
CA LEU A 107 -7.90 -8.55 -2.10
C LEU A 107 -7.29 -9.84 -1.51
N ALA A 108 -8.09 -10.88 -1.28
CA ALA A 108 -7.58 -12.18 -0.88
C ALA A 108 -6.84 -12.91 -2.04
N ASN A 109 -7.21 -12.63 -3.29
CA ASN A 109 -6.57 -13.25 -4.46
C ASN A 109 -5.25 -12.58 -4.87
N THR A 110 -4.96 -11.36 -4.40
CA THR A 110 -3.65 -10.72 -4.62
C THR A 110 -2.47 -11.45 -3.96
N GLU A 111 -2.71 -12.41 -3.06
CA GLU A 111 -1.63 -13.22 -2.46
C GLU A 111 -1.15 -14.39 -3.36
N LYS A 112 -1.74 -14.59 -4.54
CA LYS A 112 -1.36 -15.68 -5.46
C LYS A 112 -0.23 -15.31 -6.42
N HIS A 113 0.75 -14.52 -5.97
CA HIS A 113 1.96 -14.25 -6.74
C HIS A 113 3.04 -15.33 -6.61
N LYS A 114 2.83 -16.36 -5.78
CA LYS A 114 3.81 -17.46 -5.59
C LYS A 114 4.22 -18.14 -6.89
N ASP A 115 3.29 -18.32 -7.82
CA ASP A 115 3.58 -18.94 -9.11
C ASP A 115 4.43 -18.02 -10.00
N ILE A 116 4.21 -16.70 -9.90
CA ILE A 116 5.00 -15.68 -10.61
C ILE A 116 6.42 -15.63 -10.02
N GLU A 117 6.56 -15.59 -8.69
CA GLU A 117 7.86 -15.63 -8.01
C GLU A 117 8.66 -16.88 -8.39
N ALA A 118 8.01 -18.05 -8.42
CA ALA A 118 8.65 -19.29 -8.86
C ALA A 118 9.11 -19.23 -10.32
N CYS A 119 8.32 -18.61 -11.21
CA CYS A 119 8.72 -18.40 -12.60
C CYS A 119 9.94 -17.47 -12.68
N ASP A 120 9.95 -16.37 -11.92
CA ASP A 120 11.05 -15.41 -11.88
C ASP A 120 12.35 -16.05 -11.37
N GLU A 121 12.28 -16.92 -10.37
CA GLU A 121 13.44 -17.69 -9.89
C GLU A 121 14.01 -18.60 -10.98
N VAL A 122 13.15 -19.31 -11.71
CA VAL A 122 13.58 -20.19 -12.82
C VAL A 122 14.19 -19.38 -13.95
N ILE A 123 13.60 -18.23 -14.30
CA ILE A 123 14.13 -17.31 -15.32
C ILE A 123 15.52 -16.82 -14.89
N SER A 124 15.66 -16.33 -13.66
CA SER A 124 16.93 -15.83 -13.12
C SER A 124 18.02 -16.90 -13.11
N ALA A 125 17.69 -18.11 -12.65
CA ALA A 125 18.62 -19.25 -12.66
C ALA A 125 19.05 -19.64 -14.09
N SER A 126 18.11 -19.63 -15.04
CA SER A 126 18.38 -19.95 -16.44
C SER A 126 19.28 -18.90 -17.10
N ILE A 127 19.04 -17.61 -16.83
CA ILE A 127 19.88 -16.51 -17.32
C ILE A 127 21.31 -16.65 -16.79
N LYS A 128 21.49 -16.98 -15.50
CA LYS A 128 22.82 -17.22 -14.92
C LYS A 128 23.56 -18.36 -15.64
N LYS A 129 22.87 -19.48 -15.90
CA LYS A 129 23.44 -20.61 -16.66
C LYS A 129 23.83 -20.20 -18.08
N ILE A 130 22.98 -19.45 -18.79
CA ILE A 130 23.28 -18.96 -20.15
C ILE A 130 24.55 -18.10 -20.15
N HIS A 131 24.69 -17.19 -19.19
CA HIS A 131 25.88 -16.35 -19.06
C HIS A 131 27.13 -17.18 -18.80
N GLU A 132 27.04 -18.19 -17.92
CA GLU A 132 28.15 -19.10 -17.64
C GLU A 132 28.55 -19.89 -18.90
N HIS A 133 27.60 -20.47 -19.62
CA HIS A 133 27.86 -21.19 -20.87
C HIS A 133 28.47 -20.27 -21.94
N ARG A 134 27.97 -19.04 -22.08
CA ARG A 134 28.52 -18.06 -23.02
C ARG A 134 29.96 -17.70 -22.68
N ARG A 135 30.28 -17.48 -21.40
CA ARG A 135 31.64 -17.19 -20.93
C ARG A 135 32.58 -18.37 -21.16
N ARG A 136 32.16 -19.60 -20.81
CA ARG A 136 32.95 -20.83 -21.04
C ARG A 136 33.21 -21.05 -22.54
N ARG A 137 32.19 -20.86 -23.38
CA ARG A 137 32.34 -20.96 -24.84
C ARG A 137 33.32 -19.91 -25.37
N ALA A 138 33.19 -18.65 -24.97
CA ALA A 138 34.09 -17.59 -25.39
C ALA A 138 35.55 -17.87 -24.98
N PHE A 139 35.77 -18.39 -23.77
CA PHE A 139 37.08 -18.80 -23.27
C PHE A 139 37.71 -19.89 -24.15
N ILE A 140 36.97 -20.99 -24.40
CA ILE A 140 37.47 -22.12 -25.22
C ILE A 140 37.72 -21.67 -26.67
N LEU A 141 36.85 -20.82 -27.22
CA LEU A 141 37.04 -20.29 -28.57
C LEU A 141 38.27 -19.40 -28.68
N GLY A 142 38.50 -18.50 -27.71
CA GLY A 142 39.70 -17.66 -27.66
C GLY A 142 40.97 -18.51 -27.66
N PHE A 143 40.98 -19.59 -26.86
CA PHE A 143 42.09 -20.55 -26.85
C PHE A 143 42.29 -21.24 -28.21
N SER A 144 41.21 -21.67 -28.87
CA SER A 144 41.29 -22.38 -30.15
C SER A 144 41.76 -21.51 -31.32
N GLN A 145 41.53 -20.18 -31.26
CA GLN A 145 41.87 -19.26 -32.35
C GLN A 145 43.32 -18.77 -32.27
N SER A 146 43.81 -18.41 -31.08
CA SER A 146 45.19 -17.97 -30.89
C SER A 146 45.75 -18.46 -29.54
N PRO A 147 46.16 -19.74 -29.44
CA PRO A 147 46.48 -20.37 -28.14
C PRO A 147 47.64 -19.69 -27.41
N VAL A 148 48.68 -19.25 -28.14
CA VAL A 148 49.86 -18.62 -27.54
C VAL A 148 49.52 -17.24 -26.95
N GLU A 149 48.86 -16.39 -27.72
CA GLU A 149 48.42 -15.07 -27.26
C GLU A 149 47.43 -15.18 -26.11
N PHE A 150 46.48 -16.13 -26.22
CA PHE A 150 45.49 -16.39 -25.19
C PHE A 150 46.11 -16.84 -23.86
N ILE A 151 47.05 -17.80 -23.89
CA ILE A 151 47.73 -18.26 -22.66
C ILE A 151 48.52 -17.10 -22.04
N ASN A 152 49.26 -16.32 -22.84
CA ASN A 152 50.04 -15.20 -22.34
C ASN A 152 49.14 -14.13 -21.68
N ALA A 153 48.01 -13.80 -22.33
CA ALA A 153 47.02 -12.88 -21.79
C ALA A 153 46.35 -13.44 -20.52
N LEU A 154 46.06 -14.74 -20.48
CA LEU A 154 45.47 -15.41 -19.33
C LEU A 154 46.41 -15.40 -18.13
N ILE A 155 47.69 -15.74 -18.32
CA ILE A 155 48.71 -15.69 -17.26
C ILE A 155 48.85 -14.26 -16.73
N ALA A 156 48.90 -13.26 -17.62
CA ALA A 156 48.97 -11.87 -17.22
C ALA A 156 47.73 -11.43 -16.41
N SER A 157 46.53 -11.83 -16.83
CA SER A 157 45.28 -11.56 -16.11
C SER A 157 45.27 -12.23 -14.74
N GLN A 158 45.56 -13.53 -14.66
CA GLN A 158 45.57 -14.28 -13.40
C GLN A 158 46.64 -13.78 -12.43
N SER A 159 47.83 -13.41 -12.94
CA SER A 159 48.88 -12.79 -12.11
C SER A 159 48.42 -11.44 -11.54
N LYS A 160 47.71 -10.63 -12.33
CA LYS A 160 47.15 -9.36 -11.87
C LYS A 160 46.04 -9.57 -10.83
N ASP A 161 45.13 -10.49 -11.08
CA ASP A 161 44.03 -10.82 -10.17
C ASP A 161 44.56 -11.33 -8.82
N LEU A 162 45.57 -12.20 -8.85
CA LEU A 162 46.23 -12.70 -7.65
C LEU A 162 46.90 -11.58 -6.85
N LYS A 163 47.62 -10.66 -7.52
CA LYS A 163 48.24 -9.49 -6.86
C LYS A 163 47.19 -8.57 -6.24
N LEU A 164 46.03 -8.41 -6.88
CA LEU A 164 44.93 -7.62 -6.34
C LEU A 164 44.35 -8.26 -5.08
N VAL A 165 44.11 -9.58 -5.09
CA VAL A 165 43.64 -10.32 -3.92
C VAL A 165 44.67 -10.31 -2.78
N ALA A 166 45.96 -10.37 -3.09
CA ALA A 166 47.05 -10.31 -2.12
C ALA A 166 47.35 -8.88 -1.59
N GLY A 167 46.71 -7.84 -2.14
CA GLY A 167 46.96 -6.44 -1.75
C GLY A 167 48.27 -5.86 -2.30
N GLU A 168 48.94 -6.54 -3.22
CA GLU A 168 50.23 -6.16 -3.80
C GLU A 168 50.07 -5.46 -5.17
N ALA A 169 48.92 -4.84 -5.44
CA ALA A 169 48.52 -4.37 -6.76
C ALA A 169 49.54 -3.43 -7.44
N ASN A 170 50.36 -2.71 -6.66
CA ASN A 170 51.33 -1.74 -7.15
C ASN A 170 52.78 -2.25 -7.20
N ARG A 171 53.09 -3.45 -6.68
CA ARG A 171 54.48 -3.94 -6.61
C ARG A 171 54.76 -4.93 -7.73
N ASN A 172 55.74 -4.63 -8.57
CA ASN A 172 56.19 -5.54 -9.60
C ASN A 172 57.68 -5.84 -9.42
N ILE A 173 57.95 -6.79 -8.52
CA ILE A 173 59.28 -7.22 -8.10
C ILE A 173 60.18 -7.53 -9.31
N GLU A 174 59.63 -8.14 -10.36
CA GLU A 174 60.41 -8.48 -11.56
C GLU A 174 60.86 -7.24 -12.35
N LYS A 175 60.06 -6.16 -12.35
CA LYS A 175 60.49 -4.88 -12.93
C LYS A 175 61.49 -4.17 -12.02
N GLU A 176 61.26 -4.17 -10.70
CA GLU A 176 62.20 -3.62 -9.70
C GLU A 176 63.59 -4.25 -9.78
N ARG A 177 63.73 -5.48 -10.28
CA ARG A 177 65.04 -6.14 -10.47
C ARG A 177 65.83 -5.67 -11.70
N ARG A 178 65.22 -4.92 -12.62
CA ARG A 178 65.85 -4.46 -13.86
C ARG A 178 66.33 -3.02 -13.72
N ALA A 179 67.53 -2.72 -14.21
CA ALA A 179 68.11 -1.38 -14.14
C ALA A 179 67.21 -0.30 -14.77
N ASP A 180 66.50 -0.64 -15.86
CA ASP A 180 65.58 0.28 -16.56
C ASP A 180 64.45 0.83 -15.68
N PHE A 181 64.09 0.11 -14.62
CA PHE A 181 63.08 0.57 -13.66
C PHE A 181 63.55 1.81 -12.89
N TYR A 182 64.85 1.93 -12.64
CA TYR A 182 65.47 3.06 -11.94
C TYR A 182 65.98 4.16 -12.88
N ASN A 183 65.73 4.05 -14.20
CA ASN A 183 66.00 5.10 -15.18
C ASN A 183 64.72 5.86 -15.54
N GLN A 184 63.93 6.24 -14.54
CA GLN A 184 62.63 6.90 -14.72
C GLN A 184 62.63 8.31 -14.12
N PRO A 185 61.84 9.26 -14.65
CA PRO A 185 61.84 10.65 -14.19
C PRO A 185 61.51 10.82 -12.70
N TRP A 186 60.73 9.90 -12.12
CA TRP A 186 60.41 9.93 -10.70
C TRP A 186 61.61 9.62 -9.79
N VAL A 187 62.67 9.03 -10.31
CA VAL A 187 63.81 8.55 -9.51
C VAL A 187 64.58 9.72 -8.91
N GLU A 188 64.84 10.77 -9.69
CA GLU A 188 65.56 11.97 -9.23
C GLU A 188 64.83 12.63 -8.03
N ASP A 189 63.51 12.80 -8.15
CA ASP A 189 62.67 13.35 -7.10
C ASP A 189 62.61 12.45 -5.85
N THR A 190 62.62 11.12 -6.03
CA THR A 190 62.60 10.18 -4.91
C THR A 190 63.94 10.06 -4.19
N VAL A 191 65.08 10.17 -4.89
CA VAL A 191 66.43 10.13 -4.27
C VAL A 191 66.64 11.33 -3.34
N ILE A 192 66.07 12.49 -3.66
CA ILE A 192 66.14 13.70 -2.81
C ILE A 192 65.27 13.55 -1.54
N ARG A 193 64.21 12.75 -1.60
CA ARG A 193 63.23 12.58 -0.51
C ARG A 193 63.52 11.39 0.42
N TYR A 194 64.49 10.55 0.08
CA TYR A 194 64.89 9.37 0.85
C TYR A 194 65.98 9.73 1.87
#